data_AF-X0UID7-F1
#
_entry.id   AF-X0UID7-F1
#
_cell.length_a   1.000
_cell.length_b   1.000
_cell.length_c   1.000
_cell.angle_alpha   90.00
_cell.angle_beta   90.00
_cell.angle_gamma   90.00
#
_symmetry.space_group_name_H-M   'P 1'
#
loop_
_entity.id
_entity.type
_entity.pdbx_description
1 polymer ?
#
loop_
_entity_poly.entity_id
_entity_poly.type
_entity_poly.pdbx_seq_one_letter_code
_entity_poly.pdbx_strand_id
1 'polypeptide(L)'
;MLGAGAVTAAGLAIWYFTRGNGLPCGPHGYGDIDDDGAVTGVDITWAHNIVLGYITDPDKIRRADVDGDGVVTVADEDLIRAYAMGQIFTFPVCK
;
A
#
# COMPACT_ATOMS: atom_id res chain seq x y z
N MET A 1 -22.72 -11.49 -31.57
CA MET A 1 -22.71 -12.84 -30.95
C MET A 1 -22.16 -12.69 -29.53
N LEU A 2 -23.03 -12.85 -28.53
CA LEU A 2 -22.83 -13.45 -27.18
C LEU A 2 -21.36 -13.40 -26.66
N GLY A 3 -20.99 -12.69 -25.59
CA GLY A 3 -21.57 -12.69 -24.25
C GLY A 3 -20.87 -13.74 -23.36
N ALA A 4 -19.85 -13.35 -22.59
CA ALA A 4 -19.25 -14.09 -21.46
C ALA A 4 -18.20 -13.18 -20.77
N GLY A 5 -18.13 -12.99 -19.46
CA GLY A 5 -18.92 -13.48 -18.34
C GLY A 5 -18.49 -12.71 -17.09
N ALA A 6 -19.43 -12.45 -16.19
CA ALA A 6 -19.12 -11.95 -14.85
C ALA A 6 -18.22 -12.97 -14.14
N VAL A 7 -17.04 -12.54 -13.70
CA VAL A 7 -16.22 -13.33 -12.76
C VAL A 7 -16.81 -13.13 -11.37
N THR A 8 -17.50 -14.17 -10.92
CA THR A 8 -18.08 -14.31 -9.59
C THR A 8 -16.97 -14.37 -8.54
N ALA A 9 -17.13 -13.59 -7.49
CA ALA A 9 -16.29 -13.60 -6.30
C ALA A 9 -16.21 -15.01 -5.68
N ALA A 10 -15.03 -15.62 -5.75
CA ALA A 10 -14.50 -16.59 -4.79
C ALA A 10 -13.01 -16.85 -5.12
N GLY A 11 -12.10 -16.31 -4.31
CA GLY A 11 -10.64 -16.56 -4.40
C GLY A 11 -9.87 -15.52 -5.23
N LEU A 12 -9.79 -14.29 -4.73
CA LEU A 12 -9.15 -13.13 -5.38
C LEU A 12 -7.62 -13.26 -5.41
N ALA A 13 -7.07 -13.89 -6.44
CA ALA A 13 -5.65 -13.75 -6.79
C ALA A 13 -5.45 -13.96 -8.30
N ILE A 14 -6.07 -13.11 -9.12
CA ILE A 14 -5.75 -13.02 -10.55
C ILE A 14 -5.56 -11.55 -10.92
N TRP A 15 -4.48 -10.90 -10.47
CA TRP A 15 -4.07 -9.58 -11.03
C TRP A 15 -2.56 -9.33 -10.87
N TYR A 16 -1.71 -10.16 -11.48
CA TYR A 16 -0.30 -9.79 -11.66
C TYR A 16 0.01 -9.73 -13.15
N PHE A 17 -0.13 -8.54 -13.74
CA PHE A 17 0.84 -8.01 -14.71
C PHE A 17 0.50 -6.55 -15.07
N THR A 18 1.30 -5.60 -14.55
CA THR A 18 1.88 -4.40 -15.22
C THR A 18 1.96 -3.07 -14.43
N ARG A 19 1.51 -2.93 -13.16
CA ARG A 19 1.78 -1.71 -12.36
C ARG A 19 1.90 -2.02 -10.86
N GLY A 20 3.10 -1.84 -10.29
CA GLY A 20 3.36 -1.87 -8.83
C GLY A 20 3.28 -3.23 -8.12
N ASN A 21 3.79 -3.27 -6.89
CA ASN A 21 3.55 -4.39 -5.98
C ASN A 21 2.14 -4.19 -5.40
N GLY A 22 1.29 -5.23 -5.43
CA GLY A 22 -0.09 -5.13 -4.96
C GLY A 22 -0.21 -4.82 -3.46
N LEU A 23 -1.42 -4.86 -2.91
CA LEU A 23 -1.61 -4.57 -1.49
C LEU A 23 -1.03 -5.69 -0.59
N PRO A 24 -0.26 -5.35 0.46
CA PRO A 24 0.38 -6.33 1.34
C PRO A 24 -0.57 -7.04 2.29
N CYS A 25 -1.63 -6.38 2.75
CA CYS A 25 -2.65 -6.98 3.62
C CYS A 25 -3.92 -6.12 3.77
N GLY A 26 -5.03 -6.81 4.09
CA GLY A 26 -6.29 -6.22 4.52
C GLY A 26 -7.00 -5.36 3.46
N PRO A 27 -8.23 -4.90 3.75
CA PRO A 27 -8.94 -3.93 2.91
C PRO A 27 -8.43 -2.48 3.10
N HIS A 28 -7.42 -2.27 3.95
CA HIS A 28 -7.06 -0.95 4.46
C HIS A 28 -5.98 -0.21 3.65
N GLY A 29 -5.36 -0.87 2.67
CA GLY A 29 -4.40 -0.22 1.77
C GLY A 29 -3.10 0.22 2.46
N TYR A 30 -2.61 -0.52 3.46
CA TYR A 30 -1.34 -0.16 4.11
C TYR A 30 -0.21 -0.11 3.07
N GLY A 31 0.55 0.99 3.09
CA GLY A 31 1.59 1.35 2.12
C GLY A 31 1.09 1.94 0.80
N ASP A 32 -0.20 1.88 0.48
CA ASP A 32 -0.83 2.51 -0.69
C ASP A 32 -1.45 3.85 -0.25
N ILE A 33 -0.62 4.89 -0.18
CA ILE A 33 -0.96 6.15 0.46
C ILE A 33 -1.83 7.02 -0.46
N ASP A 34 -1.70 6.87 -1.78
CA ASP A 34 -2.57 7.57 -2.74
C ASP A 34 -3.79 6.79 -3.22
N ASP A 35 -4.01 5.58 -2.70
CA ASP A 35 -5.22 4.77 -2.90
C ASP A 35 -5.39 4.35 -4.38
N ASP A 36 -4.27 4.06 -5.05
CA ASP A 36 -4.23 3.67 -6.46
C ASP A 36 -4.26 2.14 -6.68
N GLY A 37 -4.21 1.37 -5.59
CA GLY A 37 -4.25 -0.08 -5.56
C GLY A 37 -2.87 -0.75 -5.60
N ALA A 38 -1.78 0.01 -5.58
CA ALA A 38 -0.43 -0.51 -5.60
C ALA A 38 0.52 0.29 -4.70
N VAL A 39 1.48 -0.41 -4.10
CA VAL A 39 2.58 0.22 -3.37
C VAL A 39 3.74 0.47 -4.34
N THR A 40 4.06 1.73 -4.56
CA THR A 40 5.02 2.20 -5.55
C THR A 40 5.97 3.26 -4.98
N GLY A 41 6.84 3.83 -5.84
CA GLY A 41 7.68 4.96 -5.46
C GLY A 41 6.91 6.26 -5.19
N VAL A 42 5.67 6.37 -5.65
CA VAL A 42 4.80 7.53 -5.38
C VAL A 42 4.44 7.55 -3.90
N ASP A 43 4.14 6.39 -3.31
CA ASP A 43 3.84 6.24 -1.88
C ASP A 43 5.02 6.62 -0.99
N ILE A 44 6.25 6.31 -1.40
CA ILE A 44 7.46 6.74 -0.70
C ILE A 44 7.50 8.27 -0.61
N THR A 45 7.14 8.97 -1.70
CA THR A 45 7.10 10.44 -1.71
C THR A 45 5.98 10.98 -0.81
N TRP A 46 4.83 10.31 -0.76
CA TRP A 46 3.75 10.66 0.15
C TRP A 46 4.14 10.45 1.62
N ALA A 47 4.73 9.31 1.96
CA ALA A 47 5.24 9.02 3.30
C ALA A 47 6.23 10.10 3.75
N HIS A 48 7.18 10.47 2.88
CA HIS A 48 8.14 11.53 3.15
C HIS A 48 7.46 12.87 3.46
N ASN A 49 6.44 13.26 2.69
CA ASN A 49 5.69 14.50 2.92
C ASN A 49 4.85 14.45 4.22
N ILE A 50 4.41 13.28 4.66
CA ILE A 50 3.76 13.10 5.97
C ILE A 50 4.80 13.28 7.09
N VAL A 51 5.97 12.66 6.98
CA VAL A 51 7.07 12.80 7.96
C VAL A 51 7.50 14.27 8.12
N LEU A 52 7.54 15.03 7.02
CA LEU A 52 7.83 16.48 7.05
C LEU A 52 6.66 17.33 7.58
N GLY A 53 5.49 16.75 7.80
CA GLY A 53 4.29 17.44 8.27
C GLY A 53 3.58 18.29 7.20
N TYR A 54 3.90 18.09 5.92
CA TYR A 54 3.23 18.79 4.81
C TYR A 54 1.84 18.21 4.52
N ILE A 55 1.63 16.94 4.85
CA ILE A 55 0.35 16.25 4.69
C ILE A 55 -0.14 15.81 6.06
N THR A 56 -1.35 16.27 6.42
CA THR A 56 -2.01 15.95 7.70
C THR A 56 -3.34 15.20 7.50
N ASP A 57 -3.55 14.63 6.33
CA ASP A 57 -4.75 13.84 6.01
C ASP A 57 -4.75 12.54 6.83
N PRO A 58 -5.78 12.30 7.66
CA PRO A 58 -5.82 11.11 8.53
C PRO A 58 -5.85 9.77 7.78
N ASP A 59 -6.47 9.71 6.60
CA ASP A 59 -6.52 8.48 5.81
C ASP A 59 -5.14 8.16 5.24
N LYS A 60 -4.42 9.18 4.76
CA LYS A 60 -3.04 9.02 4.30
C LYS A 60 -2.09 8.63 5.42
N ILE A 61 -2.23 9.25 6.60
CA ILE A 61 -1.45 8.92 7.79
C ILE A 61 -1.68 7.46 8.21
N ARG A 62 -2.94 7.01 8.27
CA ARG A 62 -3.26 5.61 8.60
C ARG A 62 -2.63 4.62 7.62
N ARG A 63 -2.66 4.91 6.32
CA ARG A 63 -2.06 4.01 5.31
C ARG A 63 -0.54 4.03 5.35
N ALA A 64 0.07 5.14 5.77
CA ALA A 64 1.51 5.30 5.89
C ALA A 64 2.09 4.65 7.16
N ASP A 65 1.32 4.52 8.24
CA ASP A 65 1.71 3.82 9.49
C ASP A 65 1.71 2.31 9.25
N VAL A 66 2.82 1.79 8.70
CA VAL A 66 2.93 0.40 8.24
C VAL A 66 3.56 -0.50 9.29
N ASP A 67 4.25 0.06 10.29
CA ASP A 67 4.67 -0.72 11.46
C ASP A 67 3.60 -0.79 12.57
N GLY A 68 2.62 0.12 12.57
CA GLY A 68 1.46 0.11 13.44
C GLY A 68 1.72 0.69 14.82
N ASP A 69 2.76 1.51 14.99
CA ASP A 69 3.11 2.13 16.27
C ASP A 69 2.29 3.40 16.59
N GLY A 70 1.50 3.89 15.61
CA GLY A 70 0.64 5.05 15.73
C GLY A 70 1.28 6.37 15.30
N VAL A 71 2.53 6.36 14.82
CA VAL A 71 3.27 7.55 14.39
C VAL A 71 4.01 7.28 13.07
N VAL A 72 3.68 8.04 12.03
CA VAL A 72 4.40 7.94 10.76
C VAL A 72 5.79 8.56 10.88
N THR A 73 6.83 7.74 10.72
CA THR A 73 8.23 8.15 10.78
C THR A 73 9.02 7.71 9.53
N VAL A 74 10.33 7.97 9.52
CA VAL A 74 11.22 7.46 8.47
C VAL A 74 11.28 5.93 8.46
N ALA A 75 10.98 5.26 9.59
CA ALA A 75 10.93 3.80 9.65
C ALA A 75 9.82 3.24 8.73
N ASP A 76 8.66 3.88 8.71
CA ASP A 76 7.58 3.54 7.78
C ASP A 76 7.97 3.77 6.33
N GLU A 77 8.60 4.92 6.03
CA GLU A 77 9.09 5.25 4.70
C GLU A 77 10.08 4.16 4.20
N ASP A 78 10.97 3.69 5.06
CA ASP A 78 11.93 2.63 4.75
C ASP A 78 11.24 1.28 4.52
N LEU A 79 10.21 0.95 5.28
CA LEU A 79 9.40 -0.25 5.06
C LEU A 79 8.67 -0.20 3.73
N ILE A 80 8.00 0.92 3.41
CA ILE A 80 7.30 1.12 2.13
C ILE A 80 8.29 1.01 0.98
N ARG A 81 9.48 1.61 1.10
CA ARG A 81 10.57 1.46 0.13
C ARG A 81 11.01 0.00 -0.04
N ALA A 82 11.24 -0.70 1.06
CA ALA A 82 11.62 -2.11 1.03
C ALA A 82 10.54 -2.97 0.34
N TYR A 83 9.26 -2.69 0.59
CA TYR A 83 8.15 -3.36 -0.08
C TYR A 83 8.12 -3.04 -1.57
N ALA A 84 8.18 -1.77 -1.96
CA ALA A 84 8.20 -1.34 -3.37
C ALA A 84 9.40 -1.93 -4.15
N MET A 85 10.52 -2.18 -3.47
CA MET A 85 11.71 -2.82 -4.03
C MET A 85 11.66 -4.37 -4.00
N GLY A 86 10.61 -4.97 -3.44
CA GLY A 86 10.46 -6.42 -3.33
C GLY A 86 11.40 -7.08 -2.31
N GLN A 87 11.91 -6.33 -1.34
CA GLN A 87 12.78 -6.82 -0.26
C GLN A 87 11.96 -7.45 0.87
N ILE A 88 10.73 -6.97 1.07
CA ILE A 88 9.73 -7.56 1.96
C ILE A 88 8.42 -7.76 1.20
N PHE A 89 7.60 -8.70 1.66
CA PHE A 89 6.33 -9.05 1.01
C PHE A 89 5.10 -8.77 1.88
N THR A 90 5.30 -8.25 3.09
CA THR A 90 4.24 -7.86 4.02
C THR A 90 4.80 -6.89 5.04
N PHE A 91 3.94 -6.04 5.62
CA PHE A 91 4.33 -5.08 6.65
C PHE A 91 4.15 -5.64 8.08
N PRO A 92 4.80 -5.07 9.11
CA PRO A 92 4.59 -5.46 10.49
C PRO A 92 3.12 -5.36 10.95
N VAL A 93 2.39 -4.32 10.55
CA VAL A 93 0.96 -4.13 10.88
C VAL A 93 0.04 -5.25 10.34
N CYS A 94 0.54 -6.05 9.40
CA CYS A 94 -0.20 -7.13 8.76
C CYS A 94 -0.17 -8.48 9.52
N LYS A 95 0.51 -8.56 10.67
CA LYS A 95 0.77 -9.80 11.40
C LYS A 95 -0.14 -10.00 12.60
#